data_AF-A0A8K0T9U4-F1
#
_entry.id   AF-A0A8K0T9U4-F1
#
_cell.length_a   1.000
_cell.length_b   1.000
_cell.length_c   1.000
_cell.angle_alpha   90.00
_cell.angle_beta   90.00
_cell.angle_gamma   90.00
#
_symmetry.space_group_name_H-M   'P 1'
#
loop_
_entity.id
_entity.type
_entity.pdbx_description
1 polymer ?
#
loop_
_entity_poly.entity_id
_entity_poly.type
_entity_poly.pdbx_seq_one_letter_code
_entity_poly.pdbx_strand_id
1 'polypeptide(L)'
;MKLTPSSIISFLLLLVWGTLSLAAPLPNTANTAIDTATLAKRGCVQSKEGTICTEVPTVAELVTNIKAYNKVGKQDSLFYSALGGASAVQTAKTWHKANAEKANGRIGVAFDGIVNDKWYLAQAAELQKQPSGSAKVDQFQKRLSQAFAQASNKKVYFFTAAGQDGTKFATTTTWGGWEYPALTRNAAVTEVIQVSMTGDKGTTKTIWKRGDRATTNPPLG
;
A
#
# COMPACT_ATOMS: atom_id res chain seq x y z
N MET A 1 18.55 60.18 2.67
CA MET A 1 17.60 61.27 2.96
C MET A 1 17.42 62.09 1.68
N LYS A 2 16.31 61.91 0.94
CA LYS A 2 15.89 62.79 -0.16
C LYS A 2 14.37 62.90 -0.09
N LEU A 3 13.91 64.14 0.04
CA LEU A 3 12.51 64.55 0.14
C LEU A 3 11.86 64.68 -1.26
N THR A 4 10.54 64.53 -1.24
CA THR A 4 9.48 64.56 -2.28
C THR A 4 9.28 65.94 -2.95
N PRO A 5 8.40 66.11 -3.98
CA PRO A 5 6.92 66.26 -3.79
C PRO A 5 6.10 65.52 -4.90
N SER A 6 4.95 64.87 -4.63
CA SER A 6 3.58 65.34 -4.29
C SER A 6 2.86 66.19 -5.36
N SER A 7 1.82 65.59 -5.96
CA SER A 7 0.57 66.19 -6.50
C SER A 7 -0.42 65.01 -6.67
N ILE A 8 -1.51 64.78 -5.93
CA ILE A 8 -2.72 65.57 -5.60
C ILE A 8 -3.43 66.03 -6.89
N ILE A 9 -4.72 65.80 -7.22
CA ILE A 9 -5.91 65.15 -6.63
C ILE A 9 -7.01 65.20 -7.74
N SER A 10 -8.00 64.27 -7.74
CA SER A 10 -9.41 64.39 -8.20
C SER A 10 -9.78 64.64 -9.69
N PHE A 11 -10.96 64.28 -10.22
CA PHE A 11 -12.09 63.36 -9.92
C PHE A 11 -13.21 63.64 -10.97
N LEU A 12 -14.06 62.65 -11.29
CA LEU A 12 -15.37 62.70 -12.00
C LEU A 12 -15.32 63.08 -13.51
N LEU A 13 -16.16 62.61 -14.45
CA LEU A 13 -17.46 61.90 -14.52
C LEU A 13 -17.61 61.50 -16.03
N LEU A 14 -18.11 60.33 -16.44
CA LEU A 14 -19.54 60.09 -16.70
C LEU A 14 -19.79 58.65 -17.20
N LEU A 15 -20.92 58.11 -16.75
CA LEU A 15 -21.54 56.84 -17.10
C LEU A 15 -21.80 56.67 -18.60
N VAL A 16 -21.73 55.42 -19.08
CA VAL A 16 -22.81 54.84 -19.90
C VAL A 16 -23.05 53.39 -19.47
N TRP A 17 -24.28 53.11 -19.04
CA TRP A 17 -24.79 51.75 -18.88
C TRP A 17 -25.06 51.13 -20.26
N GLY A 18 -24.62 49.89 -20.45
CA GLY A 18 -24.99 49.06 -21.59
C GLY A 18 -24.87 47.59 -21.20
N THR A 19 -25.97 47.01 -20.72
CA THR A 19 -26.10 45.57 -20.54
C THR A 19 -26.14 44.89 -21.91
N LEU A 20 -25.18 44.01 -22.18
CA LEU A 20 -25.32 42.95 -23.17
C LEU A 20 -24.64 41.70 -22.61
N SER A 21 -25.44 40.91 -21.89
CA SER A 21 -25.15 39.49 -21.71
C SER A 21 -25.20 38.82 -23.08
N LEU A 22 -24.03 38.60 -23.67
CA LEU A 22 -23.83 37.53 -24.64
C LEU A 22 -23.19 36.38 -23.89
N ALA A 23 -24.06 35.50 -23.35
CA ALA A 23 -23.64 34.16 -23.00
C ALA A 23 -23.13 33.51 -24.29
N ALA A 24 -21.81 33.30 -24.37
CA ALA A 24 -21.25 32.49 -25.43
C ALA A 24 -21.89 31.10 -25.32
N PRO A 25 -22.44 30.53 -26.40
CA PRO A 25 -22.91 29.15 -26.38
C PRO A 25 -21.70 28.26 -26.06
N LEU A 26 -21.79 27.53 -24.94
CA LEU A 26 -20.87 26.46 -24.63
C LEU A 26 -20.88 25.47 -25.80
N PRO A 27 -19.71 25.07 -26.35
CA PRO A 27 -19.68 24.05 -27.37
C PRO A 27 -20.34 22.78 -26.83
N ASN A 28 -21.37 22.36 -27.56
CA ASN A 28 -22.19 21.20 -27.29
C ASN A 28 -21.31 19.94 -27.22
N THR A 29 -21.60 19.11 -26.25
CA THR A 29 -20.89 17.91 -25.82
C THR A 29 -20.73 16.92 -26.97
N ALA A 30 -19.54 16.84 -27.57
CA ALA A 30 -19.09 15.62 -28.19
C ALA A 30 -18.41 14.80 -27.09
N ASN A 31 -18.95 13.60 -26.82
CA ASN A 31 -18.38 12.57 -25.97
C ASN A 31 -16.96 12.19 -26.47
N THR A 32 -15.95 12.96 -26.11
CA THR A 32 -14.60 12.43 -25.98
C THR A 32 -14.56 11.79 -24.60
N ALA A 33 -14.54 10.46 -24.59
CA ALA A 33 -14.16 9.70 -23.42
C ALA A 33 -12.85 10.31 -22.89
N ILE A 34 -12.92 10.96 -21.73
CA ILE A 34 -11.72 11.41 -21.04
C ILE A 34 -10.95 10.12 -20.77
N ASP A 35 -9.85 9.95 -21.49
CA ASP A 35 -8.90 8.88 -21.21
C ASP A 35 -8.42 9.08 -19.78
N THR A 36 -9.00 8.32 -18.85
CA THR A 36 -8.65 8.34 -17.44
C THR A 36 -7.18 7.98 -17.20
N ALA A 37 -6.44 7.53 -18.22
CA ALA A 37 -4.99 7.35 -18.15
C ALA A 37 -4.20 8.67 -18.07
N THR A 38 -4.78 9.84 -18.36
CA THR A 38 -4.05 11.12 -18.40
C THR A 38 -4.43 12.16 -17.35
N LEU A 39 -5.31 11.85 -16.40
CA LEU A 39 -5.43 12.66 -15.18
C LEU A 39 -4.25 12.32 -14.25
N ALA A 40 -3.12 13.00 -14.45
CA ALA A 40 -2.02 12.96 -13.49
C ALA A 40 -2.58 13.29 -12.10
N LYS A 41 -2.60 12.30 -11.21
CA LYS A 41 -2.97 12.50 -9.81
C LYS A 41 -2.06 13.61 -9.26
N ARG A 42 -2.65 14.69 -8.74
CA ARG A 42 -1.87 15.85 -8.25
C ARG A 42 -0.83 15.35 -7.25
N GLY A 43 0.44 15.70 -7.48
CA GLY A 43 1.57 15.24 -6.65
C GLY A 43 2.13 13.86 -7.03
N CYS A 44 1.74 13.28 -8.16
CA CYS A 44 2.34 12.06 -8.68
C CYS A 44 3.07 12.29 -10.01
N VAL A 45 4.18 11.59 -10.20
CA VAL A 45 5.00 11.62 -11.41
C VAL A 45 5.14 10.20 -11.94
N GLN A 46 4.99 10.04 -13.26
CA GLN A 46 5.24 8.77 -13.92
C GLN A 46 6.75 8.48 -13.99
N SER A 47 7.18 7.34 -13.46
CA SER A 47 8.54 6.82 -13.63
C SER A 47 8.54 5.61 -14.57
N LYS A 48 9.73 5.18 -15.02
CA LYS A 48 9.88 3.96 -15.85
C LYS A 48 9.43 2.70 -15.10
N GLU A 49 9.43 2.76 -13.78
CA GLU A 49 9.17 1.66 -12.84
C GLU A 49 7.75 1.74 -12.24
N GLY A 50 7.03 2.85 -12.43
CA GLY A 50 5.66 3.05 -11.98
C GLY A 50 5.36 4.50 -11.59
N THR A 51 4.12 4.79 -11.20
CA THR A 51 3.73 6.11 -10.69
C THR A 51 4.28 6.31 -9.26
N ILE A 52 5.00 7.41 -9.03
CA ILE A 52 5.54 7.81 -7.73
C ILE A 52 4.76 9.02 -7.21
N CYS A 53 4.28 8.98 -5.96
CA CYS A 53 3.41 10.01 -5.39
C CYS A 53 3.98 10.68 -4.13
N THR A 54 3.65 11.95 -3.88
CA THR A 54 3.94 12.67 -2.62
C THR A 54 2.99 12.27 -1.48
N GLU A 55 1.85 11.67 -1.80
CA GLU A 55 0.91 11.12 -0.83
C GLU A 55 1.01 9.61 -0.73
N VAL A 56 0.73 9.09 0.47
CA VAL A 56 0.75 7.64 0.73
C VAL A 56 -0.34 6.99 -0.12
N PRO A 57 0.00 6.05 -1.02
CA PRO A 57 -1.00 5.37 -1.83
C PRO A 57 -2.07 4.68 -0.97
N THR A 58 -3.28 4.58 -1.51
CA THR A 58 -4.37 3.82 -0.91
C THR A 58 -4.09 2.32 -1.03
N VAL A 59 -4.72 1.50 -0.19
CA VAL A 59 -4.58 0.04 -0.29
C VAL A 59 -5.02 -0.49 -1.65
N ALA A 60 -6.09 0.06 -2.23
CA ALA A 60 -6.57 -0.36 -3.55
C ALA A 60 -5.54 -0.11 -4.68
N GLU A 61 -4.84 1.03 -4.63
CA GLU A 61 -3.73 1.34 -5.54
C GLU A 61 -2.57 0.37 -5.34
N LEU A 62 -2.22 0.06 -4.08
CA LEU A 62 -1.14 -0.88 -3.77
C LEU A 62 -1.47 -2.32 -4.18
N VAL A 63 -2.73 -2.75 -4.03
CA VAL A 63 -3.20 -4.05 -4.55
C VAL A 63 -3.03 -4.11 -6.08
N THR A 64 -3.34 -3.02 -6.78
CA THR A 64 -3.13 -2.91 -8.23
C THR A 64 -1.65 -3.06 -8.58
N ASN A 65 -0.75 -2.37 -7.86
CA ASN A 65 0.69 -2.47 -8.09
C ASN A 65 1.24 -3.88 -7.83
N ILE A 66 0.80 -4.54 -6.74
CA ILE A 66 1.17 -5.92 -6.43
C ILE A 66 0.72 -6.89 -7.53
N LYS A 67 -0.53 -6.75 -8.00
CA LYS A 67 -1.07 -7.58 -9.09
C LYS A 67 -0.32 -7.34 -10.41
N ALA A 68 0.02 -6.10 -10.72
CA ALA A 68 0.80 -5.75 -11.91
C ALA A 68 2.21 -6.37 -11.89
N TYR A 69 2.85 -6.43 -10.72
CA TYR A 69 4.15 -7.11 -10.55
C TYR A 69 4.06 -8.64 -10.68
N ASN A 70 2.86 -9.21 -10.52
CA ASN A 70 2.50 -10.56 -10.96
C ASN A 70 3.28 -11.71 -10.26
N LYS A 71 3.68 -11.50 -9.00
CA LYS A 71 4.27 -12.54 -8.13
C LYS A 71 3.24 -13.11 -7.15
N VAL A 72 2.56 -12.22 -6.43
CA VAL A 72 1.53 -12.58 -5.44
C VAL A 72 0.34 -13.24 -6.13
N GLY A 73 -0.20 -14.30 -5.53
CA GLY A 73 -1.27 -15.13 -6.11
C GLY A 73 -0.74 -16.34 -6.91
N LYS A 74 0.42 -16.21 -7.55
CA LYS A 74 1.13 -17.34 -8.17
C LYS A 74 2.01 -18.09 -7.18
N GLN A 75 2.47 -17.39 -6.16
CA GLN A 75 3.37 -17.87 -5.11
C GLN A 75 2.64 -17.94 -3.76
N ASP A 76 3.16 -18.73 -2.82
CA ASP A 76 2.67 -18.72 -1.44
C ASP A 76 3.11 -17.44 -0.75
N SER A 77 2.19 -16.80 -0.01
CA SER A 77 2.50 -15.54 0.68
C SER A 77 3.12 -15.81 2.04
N LEU A 78 4.29 -15.23 2.29
CA LEU A 78 5.06 -15.38 3.52
C LEU A 78 5.06 -14.06 4.31
N PHE A 79 4.41 -14.08 5.47
CA PHE A 79 4.37 -12.98 6.44
C PHE A 79 5.22 -13.34 7.65
N TYR A 80 5.68 -12.34 8.40
CA TYR A 80 6.48 -12.60 9.60
C TYR A 80 6.32 -11.51 10.64
N SER A 81 6.42 -11.91 11.91
CA SER A 81 6.49 -10.97 13.05
C SER A 81 7.25 -11.61 14.20
N ALA A 82 7.94 -10.79 14.99
CA ALA A 82 8.74 -11.22 16.14
C ALA A 82 9.79 -12.31 15.80
N LEU A 83 10.43 -12.22 14.62
CA LEU A 83 11.37 -13.23 14.10
C LEU A 83 12.85 -12.80 14.07
N GLY A 84 13.19 -11.75 14.80
CA GLY A 84 14.60 -11.39 15.04
C GLY A 84 15.29 -10.60 13.92
N GLY A 85 14.69 -9.48 13.48
CA GLY A 85 15.38 -8.48 12.66
C GLY A 85 15.58 -8.88 11.18
N ALA A 86 16.62 -8.31 10.55
CA ALA A 86 16.82 -8.27 9.09
C ALA A 86 16.84 -9.63 8.37
N SER A 87 17.01 -10.75 9.08
CA SER A 87 17.04 -12.10 8.51
C SER A 87 15.66 -12.77 8.41
N ALA A 88 14.59 -12.17 8.93
CA ALA A 88 13.26 -12.80 8.99
C ALA A 88 12.75 -13.29 7.62
N VAL A 89 12.96 -12.49 6.56
CA VAL A 89 12.61 -12.86 5.18
C VAL A 89 13.38 -14.09 4.71
N GLN A 90 14.70 -14.10 4.94
CA GLN A 90 15.56 -15.21 4.54
C GLN A 90 15.16 -16.48 5.29
N THR A 91 14.92 -16.39 6.60
CA THR A 91 14.47 -17.50 7.43
C THR A 91 13.14 -18.08 6.91
N ALA A 92 12.16 -17.22 6.63
CA ALA A 92 10.85 -17.64 6.09
C ALA A 92 10.99 -18.34 4.74
N LYS A 93 11.76 -17.76 3.80
CA LYS A 93 12.01 -18.34 2.47
C LYS A 93 12.76 -19.67 2.55
N THR A 94 13.81 -19.76 3.38
CA THR A 94 14.59 -20.99 3.57
C THR A 94 13.71 -22.11 4.12
N TRP A 95 12.92 -21.83 5.16
CA TRP A 95 12.02 -22.84 5.73
C TRP A 95 10.95 -23.26 4.72
N HIS A 96 10.32 -22.30 4.03
CA HIS A 96 9.26 -22.59 3.06
C HIS A 96 9.77 -23.47 1.92
N LYS A 97 10.93 -23.15 1.34
CA LYS A 97 11.59 -23.95 0.31
C LYS A 97 11.89 -25.38 0.77
N ALA A 98 12.35 -25.54 2.02
CA ALA A 98 12.73 -26.84 2.56
C ALA A 98 11.53 -27.75 2.87
N ASN A 99 10.35 -27.18 3.15
CA ASN A 99 9.19 -27.88 3.71
C ASN A 99 7.93 -27.78 2.83
N ALA A 100 7.41 -26.56 2.63
CA ALA A 100 6.12 -26.34 1.98
C ALA A 100 6.20 -26.44 0.45
N GLU A 101 7.24 -25.85 -0.16
CA GLU A 101 7.43 -25.85 -1.62
C GLU A 101 7.54 -27.29 -2.17
N LYS A 102 8.24 -28.18 -1.46
CA LYS A 102 8.34 -29.60 -1.85
C LYS A 102 6.99 -30.30 -1.91
N ALA A 103 6.05 -29.90 -1.05
CA ALA A 103 4.75 -30.53 -0.93
C ALA A 103 3.74 -30.01 -1.97
N ASN A 104 3.84 -28.75 -2.38
CA ASN A 104 2.83 -28.11 -3.24
C ASN A 104 3.37 -27.52 -4.55
N GLY A 105 4.69 -27.56 -4.79
CA GLY A 105 5.37 -27.04 -5.97
C GLY A 105 5.34 -25.51 -6.12
N ARG A 106 4.90 -24.77 -5.09
CA ARG A 106 4.79 -23.31 -5.12
C ARG A 106 5.96 -22.72 -4.35
N ILE A 107 6.69 -21.81 -4.98
CA ILE A 107 7.70 -20.98 -4.30
C ILE A 107 7.02 -19.92 -3.41
N GLY A 108 7.73 -19.42 -2.41
CA GLY A 108 7.26 -18.40 -1.48
C GLY A 108 7.70 -16.97 -1.84
N VAL A 109 6.79 -16.00 -1.67
CA VAL A 109 7.05 -14.56 -1.80
C VAL A 109 6.84 -13.87 -0.45
N ALA A 110 7.77 -12.99 -0.07
CA ALA A 110 7.68 -12.15 1.12
C ALA A 110 7.71 -10.66 0.71
N PHE A 111 7.62 -9.77 1.69
CA PHE A 111 7.52 -8.31 1.49
C PHE A 111 8.59 -7.70 0.55
N ASP A 112 9.79 -8.30 0.49
CA ASP A 112 10.88 -7.90 -0.40
C ASP A 112 10.70 -8.29 -1.88
N GLY A 113 9.55 -8.86 -2.27
CA GLY A 113 9.31 -9.33 -3.63
C GLY A 113 7.86 -9.20 -4.10
N ILE A 114 7.06 -8.36 -3.44
CA ILE A 114 5.64 -8.16 -3.77
C ILE A 114 5.41 -7.04 -4.79
N VAL A 115 6.38 -6.15 -4.96
CA VAL A 115 6.38 -5.03 -5.91
C VAL A 115 7.78 -4.88 -6.53
N ASN A 116 7.92 -4.00 -7.52
CA ASN A 116 9.22 -3.66 -8.06
C ASN A 116 10.06 -2.88 -7.01
N ASP A 117 11.24 -3.37 -6.66
CA ASP A 117 12.10 -2.76 -5.63
C ASP A 117 12.51 -1.33 -5.94
N LYS A 118 12.79 -1.01 -7.22
CA LYS A 118 13.13 0.36 -7.62
C LYS A 118 11.96 1.30 -7.40
N TRP A 119 10.75 0.86 -7.76
CA TRP A 119 9.53 1.63 -7.49
C TRP A 119 9.31 1.80 -5.99
N TYR A 120 9.44 0.74 -5.20
CA TYR A 120 9.28 0.81 -3.74
C TYR A 120 10.25 1.80 -3.10
N LEU A 121 11.53 1.74 -3.46
CA LEU A 121 12.55 2.64 -2.95
C LEU A 121 12.31 4.09 -3.38
N ALA A 122 11.91 4.31 -4.64
CA ALA A 122 11.61 5.65 -5.13
C ALA A 122 10.35 6.25 -4.47
N GLN A 123 9.31 5.45 -4.28
CA GLN A 123 8.09 5.84 -3.56
C GLN A 123 8.37 6.16 -2.09
N ALA A 124 9.16 5.33 -1.39
CA ALA A 124 9.56 5.60 -0.02
C ALA A 124 10.43 6.87 0.10
N ALA A 125 11.39 7.05 -0.83
CA ALA A 125 12.24 8.24 -0.86
C ALA A 125 11.43 9.51 -1.11
N GLU A 126 10.40 9.47 -1.96
CA GLU A 126 9.55 10.63 -2.22
C GLU A 126 8.69 10.99 -1.01
N LEU A 127 8.12 10.00 -0.32
CA LEU A 127 7.38 10.21 0.93
C LEU A 127 8.28 10.77 2.04
N GLN A 128 9.53 10.31 2.13
CA GLN A 128 10.49 10.75 3.13
C GLN A 128 10.82 12.26 3.03
N LYS A 129 10.71 12.85 1.83
CA LYS A 129 10.92 14.30 1.61
C LYS A 129 9.77 15.18 2.11
N GLN A 130 8.60 14.59 2.35
CA GLN A 130 7.40 15.34 2.73
C GLN A 130 7.39 15.65 4.24
N PRO A 131 6.56 16.63 4.69
CA PRO A 131 6.29 16.82 6.11
C PRO A 131 5.85 15.52 6.78
N SER A 132 6.42 15.21 7.95
CA SER A 132 6.23 13.93 8.64
C SER A 132 6.63 12.71 7.81
N GLY A 133 7.66 12.84 6.96
CA GLY A 133 8.07 11.82 6.00
C GLY A 133 8.28 10.43 6.59
N SER A 134 8.90 10.33 7.77
CA SER A 134 9.07 9.03 8.46
C SER A 134 7.74 8.36 8.82
N ALA A 135 6.74 9.14 9.25
CA ALA A 135 5.39 8.61 9.52
C ALA A 135 4.66 8.21 8.22
N LYS A 136 4.87 8.95 7.13
CA LYS A 136 4.33 8.59 5.81
C LYS A 136 4.96 7.30 5.28
N VAL A 137 6.27 7.08 5.46
CA VAL A 137 6.95 5.84 5.08
C VAL A 137 6.44 4.66 5.89
N ASP A 138 6.29 4.80 7.21
CA ASP A 138 5.70 3.76 8.07
C ASP A 138 4.26 3.42 7.64
N GLN A 139 3.44 4.45 7.37
CA GLN A 139 2.08 4.24 6.86
C GLN A 139 2.07 3.55 5.49
N PHE A 140 2.97 3.92 4.58
CA PHE A 140 3.13 3.27 3.28
C PHE A 140 3.47 1.78 3.43
N GLN A 141 4.44 1.45 4.29
CA GLN A 141 4.83 0.06 4.53
C GLN A 141 3.68 -0.77 5.10
N LYS A 142 2.94 -0.22 6.09
CA LYS A 142 1.76 -0.88 6.67
C LYS A 142 0.64 -1.08 5.66
N ARG A 143 0.32 -0.07 4.84
CA ARG A 143 -0.68 -0.20 3.76
C ARG A 143 -0.25 -1.18 2.68
N LEU A 144 1.03 -1.20 2.32
CA LEU A 144 1.57 -2.14 1.33
C LEU A 144 1.50 -3.58 1.84
N SER A 145 1.77 -3.78 3.14
CA SER A 145 1.62 -5.06 3.82
C SER A 145 0.15 -5.51 3.90
N GLN A 146 -0.80 -4.59 4.17
CA GLN A 146 -2.23 -4.88 4.07
C GLN A 146 -2.64 -5.24 2.63
N ALA A 147 -2.16 -4.50 1.63
CA ALA A 147 -2.41 -4.78 0.23
C ALA A 147 -1.86 -6.15 -0.19
N PHE A 148 -0.71 -6.56 0.35
CA PHE A 148 -0.17 -7.89 0.18
C PHE A 148 -1.13 -8.95 0.70
N ALA A 149 -1.63 -8.81 1.93
CA ALA A 149 -2.64 -9.70 2.50
C ALA A 149 -3.93 -9.77 1.66
N GLN A 150 -4.38 -8.65 1.08
CA GLN A 150 -5.54 -8.63 0.19
C GLN A 150 -5.29 -9.24 -1.19
N ALA A 151 -4.04 -9.24 -1.66
CA ALA A 151 -3.65 -9.86 -2.92
C ALA A 151 -3.29 -11.36 -2.78
N SER A 152 -2.99 -11.83 -1.57
CA SER A 152 -2.70 -13.23 -1.26
C SER A 152 -3.84 -14.16 -1.65
N ASN A 153 -3.52 -15.43 -1.89
CA ASN A 153 -4.51 -16.47 -2.16
C ASN A 153 -4.09 -17.83 -1.55
N LYS A 154 -5.05 -18.76 -1.49
CA LYS A 154 -4.86 -20.14 -1.01
C LYS A 154 -4.24 -20.15 0.39
N LYS A 155 -3.13 -20.87 0.58
CA LYS A 155 -2.43 -21.00 1.85
C LYS A 155 -1.47 -19.83 2.02
N VAL A 156 -1.55 -19.20 3.18
CA VAL A 156 -0.64 -18.14 3.61
C VAL A 156 0.14 -18.63 4.82
N TYR A 157 1.43 -18.34 4.86
CA TYR A 157 2.31 -18.74 5.95
C TYR A 157 2.71 -17.51 6.76
N PHE A 158 2.49 -17.57 8.07
CA PHE A 158 2.88 -16.55 9.03
C PHE A 158 3.99 -17.10 9.93
N PHE A 159 5.19 -16.55 9.81
CA PHE A 159 6.34 -16.99 10.58
C PHE A 159 6.47 -16.14 11.85
N THR A 160 6.76 -16.79 12.99
CA THR A 160 7.02 -16.08 14.25
C THR A 160 7.93 -16.90 15.16
N ALA A 161 8.50 -16.29 16.21
CA ALA A 161 9.26 -17.03 17.22
C ALA A 161 8.38 -18.05 17.97
N ALA A 162 8.99 -19.16 18.39
CA ALA A 162 8.30 -20.14 19.23
C ALA A 162 7.75 -19.51 20.52
N GLY A 163 6.58 -20.00 20.94
CA GLY A 163 5.84 -19.47 22.09
C GLY A 163 4.92 -18.29 21.79
N GLN A 164 4.97 -17.70 20.58
CA GLN A 164 4.05 -16.65 20.16
C GLN A 164 2.73 -17.24 19.64
N ASP A 165 1.61 -16.56 19.91
CA ASP A 165 0.30 -16.86 19.32
C ASP A 165 -0.02 -15.83 18.23
N GLY A 166 -0.02 -16.27 16.97
CA GLY A 166 -0.31 -15.47 15.80
C GLY A 166 -1.71 -14.84 15.79
N THR A 167 -2.63 -15.30 16.65
CA THR A 167 -3.96 -14.71 16.80
C THR A 167 -4.03 -13.60 17.86
N LYS A 168 -2.94 -13.37 18.62
CA LYS A 168 -2.90 -12.49 19.81
C LYS A 168 -1.93 -11.32 19.70
N PHE A 169 -1.33 -11.10 18.52
CA PHE A 169 -0.48 -9.94 18.30
C PHE A 169 -1.26 -8.63 18.50
N ALA A 170 -0.62 -7.65 19.15
CA ALA A 170 -1.21 -6.34 19.38
C ALA A 170 -1.52 -5.64 18.05
N THR A 171 -2.61 -4.86 18.03
CA THR A 171 -3.05 -4.08 16.86
C THR A 171 -2.06 -2.98 16.46
N THR A 172 -1.11 -2.64 17.33
CA THR A 172 -0.01 -1.73 17.04
C THR A 172 1.07 -2.36 16.15
N THR A 173 1.11 -3.69 16.03
CA THR A 173 2.01 -4.41 15.12
C THR A 173 1.41 -4.51 13.73
N THR A 174 2.25 -4.56 12.69
CA THR A 174 1.79 -4.73 11.30
C THR A 174 0.92 -5.99 11.14
N TRP A 175 1.37 -7.11 11.72
CA TRP A 175 0.62 -8.36 11.68
C TRP A 175 -0.76 -8.27 12.33
N GLY A 176 -0.83 -7.75 13.57
CA GLY A 176 -2.09 -7.67 14.33
C GLY A 176 -3.06 -6.60 13.83
N GLY A 177 -2.56 -5.50 13.27
CA GLY A 177 -3.38 -4.37 12.83
C GLY A 177 -3.75 -4.35 11.35
N TRP A 178 -2.90 -4.87 10.46
CA TRP A 178 -3.04 -4.69 9.01
C TRP A 178 -3.13 -6.02 8.25
N GLU A 179 -2.28 -7.00 8.58
CA GLU A 179 -2.16 -8.24 7.80
C GLU A 179 -3.21 -9.28 8.18
N TYR A 180 -3.20 -9.74 9.44
CA TYR A 180 -4.09 -10.82 9.87
C TYR A 180 -5.57 -10.46 9.73
N PRO A 181 -6.02 -9.24 10.09
CA PRO A 181 -7.41 -8.85 9.85
C PRO A 181 -7.80 -8.79 8.36
N ALA A 182 -6.87 -8.45 7.47
CA ALA A 182 -7.11 -8.46 6.03
C ALA A 182 -7.16 -9.89 5.46
N LEU A 183 -6.24 -10.77 5.90
CA LEU A 183 -6.21 -12.18 5.49
C LEU A 183 -7.50 -12.91 5.85
N THR A 184 -8.00 -12.73 7.08
CA THR A 184 -9.22 -13.38 7.56
C THR A 184 -10.51 -12.89 6.86
N ARG A 185 -10.42 -11.81 6.09
CA ARG A 185 -11.51 -11.26 5.25
C ARG A 185 -11.30 -11.51 3.75
N ASN A 186 -10.13 -12.03 3.37
CA ASN A 186 -9.81 -12.26 1.97
C ASN A 186 -10.42 -13.59 1.51
N ALA A 187 -11.46 -13.50 0.66
CA ALA A 187 -12.16 -14.67 0.13
C ALA A 187 -11.24 -15.62 -0.67
N ALA A 188 -10.14 -15.15 -1.23
CA ALA A 188 -9.19 -15.97 -1.98
C ALA A 188 -8.28 -16.81 -1.06
N VAL A 189 -8.12 -16.44 0.21
CA VAL A 189 -7.34 -17.19 1.21
C VAL A 189 -8.18 -18.36 1.72
N THR A 190 -7.55 -19.53 1.84
CA THR A 190 -8.16 -20.76 2.37
C THR A 190 -7.69 -21.07 3.78
N GLU A 191 -6.42 -20.79 4.09
CA GLU A 191 -5.80 -21.10 5.38
C GLU A 191 -4.69 -20.09 5.69
N VAL A 192 -4.56 -19.73 6.97
CA VAL A 192 -3.40 -19.05 7.53
C VAL A 192 -2.68 -20.04 8.45
N ILE A 193 -1.47 -20.41 8.06
CA ILE A 193 -0.63 -21.37 8.76
C ILE A 193 0.45 -20.59 9.51
N GLN A 194 0.42 -20.65 10.84
CA GLN A 194 1.53 -20.19 11.64
C GLN A 194 2.68 -21.19 11.57
N VAL A 195 3.89 -20.68 11.38
CA VAL A 195 5.15 -21.41 11.49
C VAL A 195 5.91 -20.83 12.69
N SER A 196 5.93 -21.58 13.78
CA SER A 196 6.64 -21.22 15.01
C SER A 196 8.09 -21.68 14.94
N MET A 197 9.01 -20.72 14.85
CA MET A 197 10.43 -20.93 14.59
C MET A 197 11.25 -21.02 15.88
N THR A 198 12.13 -22.02 15.96
CA THR A 198 13.20 -22.17 16.95
C THR A 198 14.50 -22.41 16.20
N GLY A 199 15.28 -21.35 15.99
CA GLY A 199 16.43 -21.40 15.07
C GLY A 199 15.97 -21.62 13.63
N ASP A 200 16.48 -22.67 13.00
CA ASP A 200 16.14 -23.10 11.63
C ASP A 200 14.95 -24.07 11.56
N LYS A 201 14.49 -24.58 12.71
CA LYS A 201 13.36 -25.50 12.81
C LYS A 201 12.06 -24.73 12.96
N GLY A 202 11.00 -25.19 12.29
CA GLY A 202 9.67 -24.60 12.38
C GLY A 202 8.60 -25.66 12.60
N THR A 203 7.69 -25.42 13.54
CA THR A 203 6.48 -26.23 13.74
C THR A 203 5.27 -25.48 13.16
N THR A 204 4.31 -26.20 12.60
CA THR A 204 3.15 -25.59 11.92
C THR A 204 1.86 -25.75 12.71
N LYS A 205 1.02 -24.71 12.67
CA LYS A 205 -0.35 -24.73 13.22
C LYS A 205 -1.25 -23.89 12.32
N THR A 206 -2.41 -24.42 11.95
CA THR A 206 -3.44 -23.57 11.29
C THR A 206 -4.07 -22.66 12.34
N ILE A 207 -3.97 -21.36 12.15
CA ILE A 207 -4.51 -20.33 13.07
C ILE A 207 -5.79 -19.66 12.54
N TRP A 208 -6.13 -19.91 11.28
CA TRP A 208 -7.40 -19.54 10.67
C TRP A 208 -7.60 -20.36 9.40
N LYS A 209 -8.83 -20.75 9.09
CA LYS A 209 -9.23 -21.32 7.80
C LYS A 209 -10.54 -20.70 7.31
N ARG A 210 -10.80 -20.79 6.01
CA ARG A 210 -12.06 -20.32 5.42
C ARG A 210 -13.24 -21.02 6.10
N GLY A 211 -14.21 -20.22 6.54
CA GLY A 211 -15.35 -20.65 7.35
C GLY A 211 -15.21 -20.29 8.82
N ASP A 212 -13.98 -20.06 9.30
CA ASP A 212 -13.77 -19.46 10.62
C ASP A 212 -14.20 -17.99 10.61
N ARG A 213 -14.65 -17.50 11.77
CA ARG A 213 -15.02 -16.09 11.92
C ARG A 213 -13.79 -15.21 11.64
N ALA A 214 -13.99 -14.15 10.84
CA ALA A 214 -12.98 -13.12 10.69
C ALA A 214 -12.66 -12.47 12.04
N THR A 215 -11.47 -11.88 12.17
CA THR A 215 -11.12 -11.07 13.36
C THR A 215 -12.19 -10.00 13.62
N THR A 216 -12.46 -9.68 14.89
CA THR A 216 -13.51 -8.71 15.25
C THR A 216 -13.28 -7.34 14.61
N ASN A 217 -12.05 -6.84 14.68
CA ASN A 217 -11.70 -5.52 14.14
C ASN A 217 -11.29 -5.61 12.67
N PRO A 218 -11.67 -4.63 11.83
CA PRO A 218 -11.17 -4.53 10.46
C PRO A 218 -9.66 -4.20 10.45
N PRO A 219 -8.97 -4.42 9.32
CA PRO A 219 -7.60 -3.96 9.16
C PRO A 219 -7.54 -2.42 9.19
N LEU A 220 -6.43 -1.87 9.68
CA LEU A 220 -6.33 -0.46 10.11
C LEU A 220 -6.01 0.56 9.00
N GLY A 221 -5.76 0.16 7.76
CA GLY A 221 -5.55 1.13 6.69
C GLY A 221 -5.44 0.51 5.33
#